data_AF-A0A935QHU6-F1
#
_entry.id   AF-A0A935QHU6-F1
#
_cell.length_a   1.000
_cell.length_b   1.000
_cell.length_c   1.000
_cell.angle_alpha   90.00
_cell.angle_beta   90.00
_cell.angle_gamma   90.00
#
_symmetry.space_group_name_H-M   'P 1'
#
loop_
_entity.id
_entity.type
_entity.pdbx_description
1 polymer ?
#
loop_
_entity_poly.entity_id
_entity_poly.type
_entity_poly.pdbx_seq_one_letter_code
_entity_poly.pdbx_strand_id
1 'polypeptide(L)'
;MWTGTLGGRQIVGSEVLRSYWTLAAERQRVYHARLQGHAPPWTQDPVVTQYRFTNAYRAADRVSQDLIQVIYSGTQDPQDVLFRVLLFRFFNKPETWVALEEARGEITADDFDVERYSRILDDRLARGQRVYSAAYIVPPPPFGERRKHRNHLRLIEYMMASGLERDLATAPSLEAVFSRLIKFPSLGPISRLPTNNRPELLDSDRLR
;
A
#
# COMPACT_ATOMS: atom_id res chain seq x y z
N MET A 1 -38.04 -4.75 -0.59
CA MET A 1 -37.29 -5.45 -1.67
C MET A 1 -37.11 -4.46 -2.80
N TRP A 2 -35.90 -4.33 -3.36
CA TRP A 2 -35.65 -3.39 -4.46
C TRP A 2 -35.73 -4.19 -5.75
N THR A 3 -36.40 -3.67 -6.76
CA THR A 3 -36.47 -4.28 -8.09
C THR A 3 -35.85 -3.32 -9.10
N GLY A 4 -35.12 -3.86 -10.05
CA GLY A 4 -34.48 -3.07 -11.10
C GLY A 4 -34.17 -3.89 -12.33
N THR A 5 -33.78 -3.21 -13.40
CA THR A 5 -33.42 -3.86 -14.66
C THR A 5 -31.92 -3.76 -14.87
N LEU A 6 -31.23 -4.89 -15.03
CA LEU A 6 -29.81 -4.96 -15.35
C LEU A 6 -29.61 -5.83 -16.59
N GLY A 7 -29.07 -5.25 -17.67
CA GLY A 7 -28.88 -5.96 -18.93
C GLY A 7 -30.19 -6.55 -19.51
N GLY A 8 -31.31 -5.84 -19.35
CA GLY A 8 -32.64 -6.29 -19.81
C GLY A 8 -33.33 -7.32 -18.91
N ARG A 9 -32.71 -7.77 -17.82
CA ARG A 9 -33.30 -8.72 -16.87
C ARG A 9 -33.83 -8.00 -15.63
N GLN A 10 -35.02 -8.40 -15.17
CA GLN A 10 -35.53 -7.97 -13.87
C GLN A 10 -34.75 -8.68 -12.77
N ILE A 11 -34.20 -7.91 -11.83
CA ILE A 11 -33.48 -8.41 -10.68
C ILE A 11 -34.17 -7.93 -9.40
N VAL A 12 -34.20 -8.80 -8.39
CA VAL A 12 -34.69 -8.47 -7.06
C VAL A 12 -33.50 -8.39 -6.11
N GLY A 13 -33.18 -7.19 -5.64
CA GLY A 13 -32.12 -6.95 -4.68
C GLY A 13 -32.54 -7.31 -3.27
N SER A 14 -31.68 -8.09 -2.60
CA SER A 14 -31.82 -8.39 -1.17
C SER A 14 -31.76 -7.11 -0.33
N GLU A 15 -32.22 -7.21 0.92
CA GLU A 15 -32.06 -6.13 1.89
C GLU A 15 -30.58 -5.77 2.11
N VAL A 16 -29.70 -6.77 2.19
CA VAL A 16 -28.25 -6.59 2.33
C VAL A 16 -27.67 -5.74 1.19
N LEU A 17 -28.08 -6.02 -0.06
CA LEU A 17 -27.62 -5.24 -1.21
C LEU A 17 -28.07 -3.77 -1.13
N ARG A 18 -29.31 -3.54 -0.68
CA ARG A 18 -29.82 -2.17 -0.46
C ARG A 18 -29.03 -1.45 0.63
N SER A 19 -28.79 -2.12 1.76
CA SER A 19 -28.04 -1.55 2.88
C SER A 19 -26.60 -1.22 2.50
N TYR A 20 -25.94 -2.06 1.70
CA TYR A 20 -24.62 -1.78 1.15
C TYR A 20 -24.60 -0.47 0.34
N TRP A 21 -25.50 -0.32 -0.62
CA TRP A 21 -25.55 0.88 -1.47
C TRP A 21 -25.94 2.13 -0.69
N THR A 22 -26.84 2.00 0.27
CA THR A 22 -27.21 3.09 1.18
C THR A 22 -25.98 3.60 1.95
N LEU A 23 -25.23 2.67 2.57
CA LEU A 23 -24.01 3.01 3.30
C LEU A 23 -22.90 3.57 2.38
N ALA A 24 -22.77 3.06 1.16
CA ALA A 24 -21.79 3.55 0.20
C ALA A 24 -22.12 4.98 -0.26
N ALA A 25 -23.37 5.24 -0.63
CA ALA A 25 -23.83 6.56 -1.04
C ALA A 25 -23.72 7.58 0.10
N GLU A 26 -24.07 7.18 1.32
CA GLU A 26 -24.04 8.07 2.47
C GLU A 26 -22.61 8.47 2.87
N ARG A 27 -21.66 7.53 2.84
CA ARG A 27 -20.23 7.85 3.02
C ARG A 27 -19.72 8.82 1.97
N GLN A 28 -20.13 8.65 0.70
CA GLN A 28 -19.75 9.56 -0.37
C GLN A 28 -20.36 10.95 -0.21
N ARG A 29 -21.62 11.04 0.24
CA ARG A 29 -22.30 12.30 0.55
C ARG A 29 -21.57 13.06 1.67
N VAL A 30 -21.19 12.37 2.75
CA VAL A 30 -20.39 12.95 3.84
C VAL A 30 -19.03 13.46 3.35
N TYR A 31 -18.35 12.69 2.49
CA TYR A 31 -17.09 13.11 1.89
C TYR A 31 -17.25 14.41 1.10
N HIS A 32 -18.25 14.52 0.22
CA HIS A 32 -18.51 15.74 -0.55
C HIS A 32 -18.90 16.94 0.33
N ALA A 33 -19.72 16.73 1.37
CA ALA A 33 -20.07 17.80 2.31
C ALA A 33 -18.84 18.37 3.03
N ARG A 34 -17.88 17.52 3.40
CA ARG A 34 -16.60 17.95 3.98
C ARG A 34 -15.76 18.75 2.98
N LEU A 35 -15.66 18.29 1.74
CA LEU A 35 -14.92 19.02 0.68
C LEU A 35 -15.50 20.40 0.39
N GLN A 36 -16.82 20.56 0.51
CA GLN A 36 -17.51 21.83 0.32
C GLN A 36 -17.40 22.76 1.55
N GLY A 37 -16.73 22.34 2.63
CA GLY A 37 -16.55 23.14 3.83
C GLY A 37 -17.81 23.26 4.70
N HIS A 38 -18.81 22.39 4.52
CA HIS A 38 -20.00 22.40 5.37
C HIS A 38 -19.66 22.03 6.82
N ALA A 39 -20.32 22.71 7.76
CA ALA A 39 -20.19 22.44 9.19
C ALA A 39 -20.80 21.07 9.57
N PRO A 40 -20.26 20.39 10.60
CA PRO A 40 -20.86 19.16 11.13
C PRO A 40 -22.21 19.45 11.85
N PRO A 41 -23.08 18.44 12.01
CA PRO A 41 -22.92 17.04 11.58
C PRO A 41 -23.18 16.86 10.08
N TRP A 42 -22.34 16.08 9.39
CA TRP A 42 -22.48 15.84 7.95
C TRP A 42 -23.55 14.80 7.60
N THR A 43 -23.99 14.00 8.57
CA THR A 43 -24.98 12.93 8.42
C THR A 43 -25.73 12.72 9.73
N GLN A 44 -26.94 12.17 9.63
CA GLN A 44 -27.74 11.68 10.75
C GLN A 44 -27.70 10.14 10.87
N ASP A 45 -26.97 9.46 9.98
CA ASP A 45 -26.79 8.01 10.05
C ASP A 45 -25.90 7.67 11.26
N PRO A 46 -26.43 6.89 12.24
CA PRO A 46 -25.69 6.59 13.47
C PRO A 46 -24.48 5.68 13.20
N VAL A 47 -24.54 4.82 12.17
CA VAL A 47 -23.44 3.93 11.80
C VAL A 47 -22.28 4.76 11.26
N VAL A 48 -22.53 5.65 10.30
CA VAL A 48 -21.50 6.51 9.70
C VAL A 48 -20.92 7.50 10.72
N THR A 49 -21.72 7.94 11.69
CA THR A 49 -21.28 8.85 12.76
C THR A 49 -20.43 8.15 13.81
N GLN A 50 -20.80 6.93 14.21
CA GLN A 50 -20.15 6.20 15.30
C GLN A 50 -18.87 5.49 14.89
N TYR A 51 -18.83 4.93 13.67
CA TYR A 51 -17.73 4.07 13.23
C TYR A 51 -16.85 4.74 12.17
N ARG A 52 -15.59 4.30 12.11
CA ARG A 52 -14.64 4.76 11.10
C ARG A 52 -14.68 3.84 9.89
N PHE A 53 -15.05 4.42 8.75
CA PHE A 53 -15.01 3.75 7.47
C PHE A 53 -13.99 4.39 6.56
N THR A 54 -13.54 3.60 5.61
CA THR A 54 -12.83 4.08 4.45
C THR A 54 -13.75 4.78 3.47
N ASN A 55 -13.21 5.62 2.60
CA ASN A 55 -14.00 6.23 1.53
C ASN A 55 -14.46 5.17 0.51
N ALA A 56 -15.58 5.45 -0.17
CA ALA A 56 -16.08 4.59 -1.24
C ALA A 56 -15.05 4.48 -2.38
N TYR A 57 -14.46 5.61 -2.78
CA TYR A 57 -13.30 5.65 -3.64
C TYR A 57 -12.03 5.59 -2.80
N ARG A 58 -11.31 4.46 -2.87
CA ARG A 58 -10.06 4.24 -2.13
C ARG A 58 -9.03 5.33 -2.38
N ALA A 59 -8.98 5.88 -3.60
CA ALA A 59 -8.10 6.98 -3.94
C ALA A 59 -8.31 8.21 -3.03
N ALA A 60 -9.52 8.46 -2.55
CA ALA A 60 -9.84 9.62 -1.69
C ALA A 60 -9.36 9.47 -0.24
N ASP A 61 -8.89 8.30 0.17
CA ASP A 61 -8.27 8.15 1.49
C ASP A 61 -6.97 8.97 1.55
N ARG A 62 -6.75 9.64 2.69
CA ARG A 62 -5.55 10.48 2.91
C ARG A 62 -4.24 9.78 2.54
N VAL A 63 -4.00 8.59 3.08
CA VAL A 63 -2.76 7.83 2.82
C VAL A 63 -2.67 7.40 1.34
N SER A 64 -3.80 7.17 0.67
CA SER A 64 -3.82 6.89 -0.76
C SER A 64 -3.50 8.14 -1.59
N GLN A 65 -3.99 9.32 -1.18
CA GLN A 65 -3.58 10.59 -1.78
C GLN A 65 -2.08 10.84 -1.60
N ASP A 66 -1.53 10.57 -0.41
CA ASP A 66 -0.09 10.69 -0.16
C ASP A 66 0.72 9.77 -1.09
N LEU A 67 0.32 8.50 -1.24
CA LEU A 67 0.96 7.58 -2.18
C LEU A 67 0.84 8.04 -3.64
N ILE A 68 -0.34 8.55 -4.04
CA ILE A 68 -0.55 9.09 -5.38
C ILE A 68 0.45 10.23 -5.64
N GLN A 69 0.62 11.17 -4.72
CA GLN A 69 1.61 12.25 -4.86
C GLN A 69 3.04 11.70 -4.99
N VAL A 70 3.40 10.70 -4.18
CA VAL A 70 4.71 10.03 -4.26
C VAL A 70 4.98 9.38 -5.62
N ILE A 71 3.96 8.77 -6.23
CA ILE A 71 4.08 8.13 -7.54
C ILE A 71 4.32 9.17 -8.63
N TYR A 72 3.56 10.27 -8.62
CA TYR A 72 3.63 11.32 -9.64
C TYR A 72 4.79 12.31 -9.44
N SER A 73 5.52 12.23 -8.33
CA SER A 73 6.69 13.06 -8.06
C SER A 73 7.98 12.39 -8.55
N GLY A 74 8.96 13.18 -8.95
CA GLY A 74 10.27 12.72 -9.40
C GLY A 74 10.25 11.99 -10.75
N THR A 75 11.36 11.32 -11.05
CA THR A 75 11.54 10.46 -12.23
C THR A 75 10.39 9.46 -12.43
N GLN A 76 9.91 9.36 -13.67
CA GLN A 76 8.84 8.44 -14.08
C GLN A 76 9.38 7.15 -14.72
N ASP A 77 10.67 6.84 -14.51
CA ASP A 77 11.21 5.53 -14.85
C ASP A 77 10.40 4.44 -14.11
N PRO A 78 9.97 3.37 -14.80
CA PRO A 78 9.27 2.24 -14.16
C PRO A 78 9.97 1.68 -12.92
N GLN A 79 11.31 1.64 -12.89
CA GLN A 79 12.07 1.17 -11.72
C GLN A 79 11.87 2.11 -10.53
N ASP A 80 12.00 3.41 -10.74
CA ASP A 80 11.83 4.40 -9.68
C ASP A 80 10.39 4.43 -9.17
N VAL A 81 9.40 4.40 -10.07
CA VAL A 81 7.99 4.35 -9.69
C VAL A 81 7.71 3.10 -8.87
N LEU A 82 8.18 1.93 -9.30
CA LEU A 82 8.02 0.68 -8.55
C LEU A 82 8.67 0.79 -7.16
N PHE A 83 9.90 1.29 -7.09
CA PHE A 83 10.63 1.44 -5.84
C PHE A 83 9.88 2.35 -4.86
N ARG A 84 9.46 3.53 -5.30
CA ARG A 84 8.70 4.48 -4.46
C ARG A 84 7.37 3.88 -3.97
N VAL A 85 6.67 3.14 -4.84
CA VAL A 85 5.43 2.43 -4.46
C VAL A 85 5.71 1.39 -3.38
N LEU A 86 6.69 0.51 -3.57
CA LEU A 86 7.01 -0.55 -2.61
C LEU A 86 7.45 0.03 -1.27
N LEU A 87 8.35 1.01 -1.30
CA LEU A 87 8.88 1.67 -0.11
C LEU A 87 7.74 2.32 0.69
N PHE A 88 6.91 3.15 0.05
CA PHE A 88 5.79 3.78 0.74
C PHE A 88 4.79 2.73 1.25
N ARG A 89 4.48 1.70 0.47
CA ARG A 89 3.43 0.73 0.78
C ARG A 89 3.79 -0.18 1.96
N PHE A 90 5.04 -0.59 2.09
CA PHE A 90 5.48 -1.46 3.19
C PHE A 90 5.47 -0.75 4.55
N PHE A 91 5.82 0.54 4.58
CA PHE A 91 5.74 1.33 5.81
C PHE A 91 4.35 1.91 6.05
N ASN A 92 3.60 2.18 4.98
CA ASN A 92 2.23 2.68 4.96
C ASN A 92 2.01 3.89 5.89
N LYS A 93 3.03 4.76 5.99
CA LYS A 93 3.05 5.90 6.91
C LYS A 93 3.69 7.12 6.23
N PRO A 94 2.93 8.18 5.94
CA PRO A 94 3.44 9.37 5.26
C PRO A 94 4.63 10.03 5.98
N GLU A 95 4.63 10.03 7.31
CA GLU A 95 5.72 10.63 8.09
C GLU A 95 7.01 9.80 8.02
N THR A 96 6.94 8.52 7.66
CA THR A 96 8.13 7.72 7.35
C THR A 96 8.68 8.10 5.99
N TRP A 97 7.80 8.31 4.99
CA TRP A 97 8.20 8.78 3.67
C TRP A 97 8.93 10.13 3.74
N VAL A 98 8.31 11.13 4.37
CA VAL A 98 8.87 12.49 4.53
C VAL A 98 10.27 12.43 5.15
N ALA A 99 10.47 11.60 6.17
CA ALA A 99 11.78 11.49 6.82
C ALA A 99 12.86 10.82 5.95
N LEU A 100 12.47 9.91 5.06
CA LEU A 100 13.39 9.33 4.08
C LEU A 100 13.77 10.37 3.04
N GLU A 101 12.79 11.12 2.53
CA GLU A 101 12.99 12.20 1.56
C GLU A 101 13.85 13.35 2.14
N GLU A 102 13.59 13.78 3.37
CA GLU A 102 14.42 14.79 4.08
C GLU A 102 15.88 14.35 4.23
N ALA A 103 16.13 13.05 4.40
CA ALA A 103 17.48 12.52 4.61
C ALA A 103 18.21 12.14 3.31
N ARG A 104 17.48 11.80 2.24
CA ARG A 104 18.04 11.33 0.96
C ARG A 104 17.95 12.35 -0.17
N GLY A 105 17.03 13.31 -0.09
CA GLY A 105 16.61 14.09 -1.23
C GLY A 105 15.64 13.29 -2.09
N GLU A 106 15.80 13.38 -3.41
CA GLU A 106 15.00 12.59 -4.35
C GLU A 106 15.25 11.08 -4.14
N ILE A 107 14.17 10.31 -4.02
CA ILE A 107 14.21 8.86 -3.79
C ILE A 107 14.13 8.15 -5.15
N THR A 108 15.22 7.49 -5.54
CA THR A 108 15.35 6.72 -6.78
C THR A 108 15.82 5.29 -6.50
N ALA A 109 15.61 4.38 -7.44
CA ALA A 109 16.03 2.99 -7.34
C ALA A 109 17.56 2.85 -7.41
N ASP A 110 18.23 3.67 -8.23
CA ASP A 110 19.68 3.61 -8.47
C ASP A 110 20.51 3.83 -7.21
N ASP A 111 20.00 4.57 -6.24
CA ASP A 111 20.70 4.94 -5.01
C ASP A 111 20.27 4.13 -3.78
N PHE A 112 19.40 3.12 -4.00
CA PHE A 112 18.82 2.35 -2.92
C PHE A 112 19.86 1.45 -2.26
N ASP A 113 20.05 1.66 -0.95
CA ASP A 113 20.94 0.87 -0.11
C ASP A 113 20.25 0.55 1.22
N VAL A 114 20.14 -0.74 1.53
CA VAL A 114 19.42 -1.21 2.72
C VAL A 114 19.99 -0.61 4.00
N GLU A 115 21.32 -0.48 4.11
CA GLU A 115 21.96 0.01 5.34
C GLU A 115 21.76 1.51 5.56
N ARG A 116 21.78 2.33 4.49
CA ARG A 116 21.45 3.77 4.55
C ARG A 116 20.02 3.99 4.99
N TYR A 117 19.07 3.32 4.35
CA TYR A 117 17.65 3.45 4.69
C TYR A 117 17.37 2.91 6.10
N SER A 118 18.00 1.80 6.49
CA SER A 118 17.85 1.23 7.84
C SER A 118 18.30 2.19 8.92
N ARG A 119 19.43 2.91 8.75
CA ARG A 119 19.91 3.89 9.73
C ARG A 119 18.92 5.03 9.96
N ILE A 120 18.32 5.56 8.90
CA ILE A 120 17.30 6.63 9.01
C ILE A 120 16.10 6.13 9.83
N LEU A 121 15.65 4.90 9.59
CA LEU A 121 14.54 4.29 10.32
C LEU A 121 14.91 3.93 11.76
N ASP A 122 16.14 3.46 12.00
CA ASP A 122 16.68 3.16 13.32
C ASP A 122 16.73 4.41 14.20
N ASP A 123 17.16 5.55 13.65
CA ASP A 123 17.19 6.84 14.35
C ASP A 123 15.80 7.33 14.74
N ARG A 124 14.81 7.17 13.85
CA ARG A 124 13.40 7.48 14.18
C ARG A 124 12.89 6.62 15.32
N LEU A 125 13.17 5.31 15.28
CA LEU A 125 12.79 4.39 16.34
C LEU A 125 13.48 4.73 17.67
N ALA A 126 14.75 5.12 17.63
CA ALA A 126 15.50 5.55 18.83
C ALA A 126 14.90 6.81 19.46
N ARG A 127 14.29 7.70 18.67
CA ARG A 127 13.54 8.88 19.13
C ARG A 127 12.10 8.56 19.58
N GLY A 128 11.73 7.28 19.68
CA GLY A 128 10.38 6.84 20.05
C GLY A 128 9.32 7.03 18.96
N GLN A 129 9.72 7.37 17.73
CA GLN A 129 8.80 7.57 16.62
C GLN A 129 8.48 6.23 15.96
N ARG A 130 7.23 6.07 15.51
CA ARG A 130 6.80 4.88 14.77
C ARG A 130 7.13 5.03 13.28
N VAL A 131 7.63 3.94 12.68
CA VAL A 131 7.91 3.87 11.23
C VAL A 131 6.80 3.17 10.43
N TYR A 132 5.85 2.53 11.12
CA TYR A 132 4.65 1.93 10.51
C TYR A 132 3.40 2.63 11.01
N SER A 133 2.35 2.66 10.18
CA SER A 133 1.01 3.00 10.66
C SER A 133 0.42 1.84 11.47
N ALA A 134 -0.60 2.15 12.28
CA ALA A 134 -1.28 1.14 13.10
C ALA A 134 -2.18 0.19 12.28
N ALA A 135 -2.45 0.53 11.03
CA ALA A 135 -3.32 -0.21 10.13
C ALA A 135 -2.53 -0.63 8.90
N TYR A 136 -2.67 -1.90 8.52
CA TYR A 136 -1.86 -2.63 7.52
C TYR A 136 -0.60 -3.27 8.11
N ILE A 137 -0.64 -4.58 8.33
CA ILE A 137 0.48 -5.38 8.81
C ILE A 137 0.93 -6.29 7.67
N VAL A 138 1.99 -5.90 6.96
CA VAL A 138 2.75 -6.87 6.15
C VAL A 138 3.61 -7.67 7.12
N PRO A 139 3.50 -9.00 7.14
CA PRO A 139 4.38 -9.80 7.98
C PRO A 139 5.82 -9.59 7.51
N PRO A 140 6.79 -9.39 8.42
CA PRO A 140 8.17 -9.23 8.01
C PRO A 140 8.63 -10.52 7.31
N PRO A 141 9.20 -10.42 6.10
CA PRO A 141 9.69 -11.58 5.38
C PRO A 141 10.93 -12.17 6.07
N PRO A 142 11.19 -13.47 5.93
CA PRO A 142 12.22 -14.18 6.70
C PRO A 142 13.63 -14.00 6.10
N PHE A 143 14.10 -12.76 5.94
CA PHE A 143 15.47 -12.47 5.47
C PHE A 143 16.52 -12.51 6.60
N GLY A 144 16.13 -12.88 7.82
CA GLY A 144 17.06 -13.09 8.94
C GLY A 144 17.46 -11.83 9.71
N GLU A 145 16.91 -10.66 9.35
CA GLU A 145 17.21 -9.41 10.04
C GLU A 145 16.55 -9.35 11.43
N ARG A 146 17.26 -8.78 12.41
CA ARG A 146 16.75 -8.63 13.79
C ARG A 146 15.55 -7.68 13.86
N ARG A 147 15.54 -6.62 13.06
CA ARG A 147 14.49 -5.59 13.05
C ARG A 147 13.58 -5.77 11.85
N LYS A 148 12.26 -5.65 12.07
CA LYS A 148 11.23 -5.85 11.04
C LYS A 148 11.40 -4.95 9.81
N HIS A 149 11.78 -3.68 10.00
CA HIS A 149 11.98 -2.75 8.89
C HIS A 149 13.14 -3.13 7.98
N ARG A 150 14.21 -3.71 8.53
CA ARG A 150 15.32 -4.21 7.72
C ARG A 150 14.87 -5.36 6.83
N ASN A 151 14.07 -6.31 7.35
CA ASN A 151 13.48 -7.36 6.53
C ASN A 151 12.60 -6.80 5.39
N HIS A 152 11.80 -5.75 5.63
CA HIS A 152 11.04 -5.11 4.54
C HIS A 152 11.94 -4.40 3.52
N LEU A 153 13.03 -3.73 3.95
CA LEU A 153 13.99 -3.14 3.03
C LEU A 153 14.70 -4.21 2.18
N ARG A 154 15.06 -5.36 2.77
CA ARG A 154 15.60 -6.52 2.04
C ARG A 154 14.60 -7.11 1.05
N LEU A 155 13.31 -7.11 1.38
CA LEU A 155 12.27 -7.50 0.42
C LEU A 155 12.20 -6.54 -0.77
N ILE A 156 12.28 -5.23 -0.52
CA ILE A 156 12.33 -4.24 -1.60
C ILE A 156 13.56 -4.51 -2.47
N GLU A 157 14.74 -4.68 -1.88
CA GLU A 157 15.99 -4.99 -2.60
C GLU A 157 15.82 -6.25 -3.49
N TYR A 158 15.26 -7.32 -2.92
CA TYR A 158 14.98 -8.56 -3.64
C TYR A 158 13.98 -8.35 -4.79
N MET A 159 12.91 -7.57 -4.59
CA MET A 159 11.90 -7.27 -5.62
C MET A 159 12.46 -6.39 -6.74
N MET A 160 13.32 -5.43 -6.42
CA MET A 160 13.97 -4.56 -7.41
C MET A 160 15.00 -5.34 -8.24
N ALA A 161 15.74 -6.26 -7.62
CA ALA A 161 16.72 -7.09 -8.31
C ALA A 161 16.10 -8.17 -9.22
N SER A 162 14.81 -8.49 -9.07
CA SER A 162 14.17 -9.57 -9.83
C SER A 162 13.73 -9.18 -11.24
N GLY A 163 13.85 -7.91 -11.65
CA GLY A 163 13.29 -7.41 -12.92
C GLY A 163 11.76 -7.26 -12.89
N LEU A 164 11.18 -7.12 -11.69
CA LEU A 164 9.72 -7.05 -11.50
C LEU A 164 9.08 -5.89 -12.28
N GLU A 165 9.77 -4.78 -12.45
CA GLU A 165 9.30 -3.63 -13.23
C GLU A 165 8.96 -4.02 -14.67
N ARG A 166 9.80 -4.83 -15.32
CA ARG A 166 9.63 -5.27 -16.71
C ARG A 166 8.49 -6.25 -16.82
N ASP A 167 8.42 -7.16 -15.84
CA ASP A 167 7.31 -8.09 -15.74
C ASP A 167 6.00 -7.30 -15.62
N LEU A 168 5.87 -6.40 -14.65
CA LEU A 168 4.66 -5.60 -14.42
C LEU A 168 4.27 -4.76 -15.64
N ALA A 169 5.23 -4.13 -16.32
CA ALA A 169 4.98 -3.32 -17.52
C ALA A 169 4.38 -4.12 -18.69
N THR A 170 4.69 -5.42 -18.77
CA THR A 170 4.21 -6.33 -19.83
C THR A 170 3.03 -7.20 -19.41
N ALA A 171 2.44 -6.94 -18.23
CA ALA A 171 1.30 -7.70 -17.75
C ALA A 171 0.05 -7.46 -18.62
N PRO A 172 -0.62 -8.51 -19.15
CA PRO A 172 -1.81 -8.33 -19.97
C PRO A 172 -3.06 -8.01 -19.14
N SER A 173 -3.01 -8.14 -17.81
CA SER A 173 -4.15 -7.95 -16.92
C SER A 173 -3.71 -7.70 -15.47
N LEU A 174 -4.63 -7.15 -14.66
CA LEU A 174 -4.44 -7.02 -13.21
C LEU A 174 -4.32 -8.37 -12.50
N GLU A 175 -4.94 -9.42 -13.03
CA GLU A 175 -4.78 -10.79 -12.53
C GLU A 175 -3.35 -11.29 -12.72
N ALA A 176 -2.73 -10.99 -13.87
CA ALA A 176 -1.33 -11.33 -14.12
C ALA A 176 -0.38 -10.54 -13.19
N VAL A 177 -0.66 -9.26 -12.96
CA VAL A 177 0.05 -8.45 -11.95
C VAL A 177 -0.05 -9.09 -10.57
N PHE A 178 -1.26 -9.39 -10.11
CA PHE A 178 -1.49 -10.04 -8.81
C PHE A 178 -0.72 -11.36 -8.69
N SER A 179 -0.84 -12.22 -9.70
CA SER A 179 -0.19 -13.53 -9.73
C SER A 179 1.34 -13.47 -9.69
N ARG A 180 1.94 -12.37 -10.17
CA ARG A 180 3.38 -12.12 -10.06
C ARG A 180 3.76 -11.62 -8.67
N LEU A 181 3.00 -10.67 -8.11
CA LEU A 181 3.26 -10.08 -6.79
C LEU A 181 3.16 -11.11 -5.65
N ILE A 182 2.18 -12.04 -5.70
CA ILE A 182 1.99 -13.05 -4.63
C ILE A 182 3.12 -14.08 -4.53
N LYS A 183 4.05 -14.13 -5.50
CA LYS A 183 5.22 -15.01 -5.47
C LYS A 183 6.29 -14.51 -4.50
N PHE A 184 6.30 -13.22 -4.18
CA PHE A 184 7.26 -12.65 -3.25
C PHE A 184 6.88 -12.97 -1.80
N PRO A 185 7.89 -13.13 -0.92
CA PRO A 185 7.67 -13.31 0.51
C PRO A 185 6.74 -12.22 1.07
N SER A 186 5.85 -12.59 1.98
CA SER A 186 4.91 -11.68 2.67
C SER A 186 3.82 -11.03 1.82
N LEU A 187 3.83 -11.20 0.49
CA LEU A 187 2.77 -10.72 -0.41
C LEU A 187 1.81 -11.84 -0.87
N GLY A 188 2.16 -13.11 -0.62
CA GLY A 188 1.30 -14.26 -0.87
C GLY A 188 0.25 -14.50 0.22
N PRO A 189 -0.54 -15.60 0.12
CA PRO A 189 -1.58 -15.93 1.09
C PRO A 189 -1.04 -15.96 2.52
N ILE A 190 -1.78 -15.34 3.45
CA ILE A 190 -1.48 -15.28 4.89
C ILE A 190 -1.21 -16.68 5.49
N SER A 191 -1.72 -17.74 4.86
CA SER A 191 -1.55 -19.14 5.30
C SER A 191 -0.17 -19.75 5.02
N ARG A 192 0.73 -19.11 4.27
CA ARG A 192 2.13 -19.56 4.18
C ARG A 192 2.89 -19.05 5.41
N LEU A 193 2.65 -19.69 6.55
CA LEU A 193 3.62 -19.72 7.65
C LEU A 193 4.97 -20.20 7.10
N PRO A 194 6.11 -19.72 7.64
CA PRO A 194 7.42 -19.97 7.05
C PRO A 194 7.76 -21.45 7.16
N THR A 195 7.54 -22.20 6.09
CA THR A 195 8.32 -23.42 5.82
C THR A 195 9.68 -22.93 5.36
N ASN A 196 10.69 -23.05 6.24
CA ASN A 196 12.16 -22.97 6.13
C ASN A 196 12.93 -22.62 4.82
N ASN A 197 12.29 -22.14 3.75
CA ASN A 197 12.93 -21.72 2.52
C ASN A 197 13.35 -20.26 2.70
N ARG A 198 14.59 -20.09 3.16
CA ARG A 198 15.30 -18.82 2.98
C ARG A 198 15.36 -18.57 1.46
N PRO A 199 14.86 -17.44 0.94
CA PRO A 199 15.21 -17.05 -0.42
C PRO A 199 16.74 -16.91 -0.47
N GLU A 200 17.38 -17.63 -1.40
CA GLU A 200 18.82 -17.48 -1.64
C GLU A 200 19.08 -16.01 -1.96
N LEU A 201 19.80 -15.34 -1.06
CA LEU A 201 20.30 -13.98 -1.30
C LEU A 201 21.18 -14.06 -2.54
N LEU A 202 20.93 -13.18 -3.51
CA LEU A 202 21.76 -13.05 -4.70
C LEU A 202 23.20 -12.81 -4.24
N ASP A 203 24.05 -13.79 -4.52
CA ASP A 203 25.46 -13.77 -4.17
C ASP A 203 26.13 -12.59 -4.88
N SER A 204 26.73 -11.69 -4.10
CA SER A 204 27.34 -10.44 -4.56
C SER A 204 28.57 -10.65 -5.48
N ASP A 205 28.95 -11.89 -5.74
CA ASP A 205 30.09 -12.27 -6.58
C ASP A 205 29.77 -12.44 -8.08
N ARG A 206 28.53 -12.18 -8.53
CA ARG A 206 28.16 -12.25 -9.96
C ARG A 206 28.10 -10.92 -10.73
N LEU A 207 28.59 -9.82 -10.15
CA LEU A 207 28.82 -8.57 -10.87
C LEU A 207 30.27 -8.12 -10.67
N ARG A 208 31.18 -8.76 -11.41
CA ARG A 208 32.48 -8.20 -11.78
C ARG A 208 32.51 -7.98 -13.28
#